data_AF-A0A966L4Y4-F1
#
_entry.id   AF-A0A966L4Y4-F1
#
_cell.length_a   1.000
_cell.length_b   1.000
_cell.length_c   1.000
_cell.angle_alpha   90.00
_cell.angle_beta   90.00
_cell.angle_gamma   90.00
#
_symmetry.space_group_name_H-M   'P 1'
#
loop_
_entity.id
_entity.type
_entity.pdbx_description
1 polymer ?
#
loop_
_entity_poly.entity_id
_entity_poly.type
_entity_poly.pdbx_seq_one_letter_code
_entity_poly.pdbx_strand_id
1 'polypeptide(L)'
;LPQILGLGLREFKAIAQEGFSGMAEVLEFLASLPNPEAIIALRPTEALQAQLSLLLEKNRTGGLTPDEEKRWQHYQYLEHIVRMAKARAFLKLNDSQTP
;
A
#
# COMPACT_ATOMS: atom_id res chain seq x y z
N LEU A 1 5.02 17.81 19.65
CA LEU A 1 4.75 17.16 18.35
C LEU A 1 3.61 17.89 17.66
N PRO A 2 3.77 18.35 16.41
CA PRO A 2 2.65 18.79 15.56
C PRO A 2 1.49 17.79 15.62
N GLN A 3 0.25 18.27 15.71
CA GLN A 3 -0.94 17.43 15.92
C GLN A 3 -1.10 16.37 14.81
N ILE A 4 -0.77 16.72 13.57
CA ILE A 4 -0.78 15.81 12.41
C ILE A 4 0.18 14.64 12.61
N LEU A 5 1.39 14.90 13.12
CA LEU A 5 2.37 13.83 13.40
C LEU A 5 1.90 12.93 14.55
N GLY A 6 1.24 13.50 15.57
CA GLY A 6 0.65 12.71 16.65
C GLY A 6 -0.51 11.82 16.20
N LEU A 7 -1.30 12.28 15.22
CA LEU A 7 -2.35 11.47 14.59
C LEU A 7 -1.76 10.34 13.75
N GLY A 8 -0.80 10.65 12.87
CA GLY A 8 -0.15 9.64 12.03
C GLY A 8 0.57 8.55 12.84
N LEU A 9 1.22 8.89 13.96
CA LEU A 9 1.89 7.90 14.81
C LEU A 9 0.89 6.95 15.51
N ARG A 10 -0.32 7.44 15.84
CA ARG A 10 -1.37 6.59 16.40
C ARG A 10 -1.94 5.66 15.35
N GLU A 11 -2.24 6.17 14.16
CA GLU A 11 -2.74 5.36 13.05
C GLU A 11 -1.73 4.29 12.63
N PHE A 12 -0.45 4.64 12.46
CA PHE A 12 0.58 3.68 12.09
C PHE A 12 0.73 2.54 13.10
N LYS A 13 0.67 2.86 14.40
CA LYS A 13 0.69 1.85 15.46
C LYS A 13 -0.55 0.96 15.45
N ALA A 14 -1.73 1.51 15.17
CA ALA A 14 -2.96 0.73 15.06
C ALA A 14 -2.92 -0.23 13.85
N ILE A 15 -2.49 0.27 12.68
CA ILE A 15 -2.29 -0.50 11.45
C ILE A 15 -1.34 -1.68 11.68
N ALA A 16 -0.23 -1.47 12.39
CA ALA A 16 0.73 -2.52 12.72
C ALA A 16 0.16 -3.61 13.65
N GLN A 17 -0.84 -3.28 14.49
CA GLN A 17 -1.45 -4.21 15.46
C GLN A 17 -2.67 -4.94 14.89
N GLU A 18 -3.40 -4.35 13.94
CA GLU A 18 -4.62 -4.91 13.35
C GLU A 18 -4.38 -5.94 12.22
N GLY A 19 -3.14 -6.42 12.05
CA GLY A 19 -2.79 -7.35 10.97
C GLY A 19 -2.75 -6.71 9.58
N PHE A 20 -2.73 -5.37 9.53
CA PHE A 20 -2.67 -4.55 8.32
C PHE A 20 -1.24 -4.42 7.76
N SER A 21 -0.53 -5.55 7.66
CA SER A 21 0.91 -5.60 7.33
C SER A 21 1.28 -4.85 6.05
N GLY A 22 0.45 -4.96 5.01
CA GLY A 22 0.74 -4.37 3.70
C GLY A 22 0.82 -2.85 3.68
N MET A 23 0.03 -2.15 4.51
CA MET A 23 0.05 -0.69 4.55
C MET A 23 1.30 -0.17 5.26
N ALA A 24 1.66 -0.79 6.39
CA ALA A 24 2.85 -0.44 7.15
C ALA A 24 4.13 -0.63 6.30
N GLU A 25 4.23 -1.75 5.57
CA GLU A 25 5.36 -2.04 4.68
C GLU A 25 5.50 -1.01 3.56
N VAL A 26 4.40 -0.61 2.92
CA VAL A 26 4.44 0.43 1.87
C VAL A 26 4.84 1.79 2.47
N LEU A 27 4.33 2.16 3.64
CA LEU A 27 4.71 3.41 4.30
C LEU A 27 6.19 3.44 4.67
N GLU A 28 6.71 2.34 5.21
CA GLU A 28 8.13 2.20 5.54
C GLU A 28 9.00 2.31 4.28
N PHE A 29 8.59 1.65 3.19
CA PHE A 29 9.25 1.76 1.90
C PHE A 29 9.24 3.20 1.36
N LEU A 30 8.12 3.92 1.47
CA LEU A 30 8.07 5.32 1.02
C LEU A 30 8.90 6.25 1.92
N ALA A 31 8.94 5.98 3.23
CA ALA A 31 9.74 6.72 4.19
C ALA A 31 11.25 6.57 3.96
N SER A 32 11.69 5.47 3.33
CA SER A 32 13.10 5.26 2.95
C SER A 32 13.55 6.11 1.75
N LEU A 33 12.70 6.97 1.20
CA LEU A 33 12.97 7.83 0.04
C LEU A 33 13.55 7.06 -1.18
N PRO A 34 12.80 6.07 -1.71
CA PRO A 34 13.28 5.20 -2.78
C PRO A 34 13.48 5.96 -4.10
N ASN A 35 14.44 5.51 -4.91
CA ASN A 35 14.63 6.03 -6.27
C ASN A 35 13.47 5.58 -7.20
N PRO A 36 13.28 6.24 -8.36
CA PRO A 36 12.17 5.91 -9.26
C PRO A 36 12.13 4.45 -9.71
N GLU A 37 13.28 3.82 -9.94
CA GLU A 37 13.40 2.42 -10.32
C GLU A 37 12.86 1.50 -9.21
N ALA A 38 13.23 1.76 -7.96
CA ALA A 38 12.73 1.02 -6.81
C ALA A 38 11.22 1.19 -6.63
N ILE A 39 10.68 2.40 -6.86
CA ILE A 39 9.23 2.64 -6.82
C ILE A 39 8.52 1.80 -7.88
N ILE A 40 9.03 1.74 -9.11
CA ILE A 40 8.46 0.90 -10.20
C ILE A 40 8.51 -0.59 -9.82
N ALA A 41 9.61 -1.02 -9.20
CA ALA A 41 9.82 -2.39 -8.75
C ALA A 41 8.99 -2.79 -7.51
N LEU A 42 8.40 -1.84 -6.79
CA LEU A 42 7.61 -2.09 -5.58
C LEU A 42 6.54 -3.15 -5.83
N ARG A 43 6.48 -4.19 -5.01
CA ARG A 43 5.48 -5.25 -5.09
C ARG A 43 4.99 -5.62 -3.69
N PRO A 44 3.73 -6.05 -3.56
CA PRO A 44 3.24 -6.69 -2.33
C PRO A 44 4.16 -7.83 -1.90
N THR A 45 4.42 -7.93 -0.60
CA THR A 45 5.09 -9.11 -0.01
C THR A 45 4.24 -10.37 -0.20
N GLU A 46 4.87 -11.54 -0.15
CA GLU A 46 4.15 -12.82 -0.32
C GLU A 46 3.01 -12.99 0.69
N ALA A 47 3.23 -12.54 1.94
CA ALA A 47 2.21 -12.54 2.98
C ALA A 47 0.99 -11.70 2.59
N LEU A 48 1.22 -10.47 2.11
CA LEU A 48 0.15 -9.60 1.63
C LEU A 48 -0.55 -10.19 0.40
N GLN A 49 0.20 -10.77 -0.55
CA GLN A 49 -0.40 -11.42 -1.73
C GLN A 49 -1.31 -12.59 -1.34
N ALA A 50 -0.90 -13.42 -0.38
CA ALA A 50 -1.70 -14.52 0.12
C ALA A 50 -2.99 -14.03 0.80
N GLN A 51 -2.91 -12.98 1.61
CA GLN A 51 -4.08 -12.37 2.25
C GLN A 51 -5.07 -11.79 1.21
N LEU A 52 -4.57 -11.07 0.21
CA LEU A 52 -5.39 -10.53 -0.87
C LEU A 52 -6.05 -11.63 -1.69
N SER A 53 -5.33 -12.71 -1.98
CA SER A 53 -5.85 -13.86 -2.72
C SER A 53 -6.99 -14.54 -1.96
N LEU A 54 -6.84 -14.69 -0.63
CA LEU A 54 -7.86 -15.28 0.23
C LEU A 54 -9.12 -14.40 0.30
N LEU A 55 -8.96 -13.08 0.43
CA LEU A 55 -10.09 -12.14 0.40
C LEU A 55 -10.81 -12.15 -0.95
N LEU A 56 -10.08 -12.21 -2.06
CA LEU A 56 -10.65 -12.30 -3.40
C LEU A 56 -11.47 -13.59 -3.59
N GLU A 57 -10.91 -14.73 -3.17
CA GLU A 57 -11.60 -16.01 -3.27
C GLU A 57 -12.87 -16.04 -2.41
N LYS A 58 -12.80 -15.50 -1.20
CA LYS A 58 -13.96 -15.38 -0.31
C LYS A 58 -15.04 -14.49 -0.91
N ASN A 59 -14.66 -13.34 -1.48
CA ASN A 59 -15.59 -12.44 -2.15
C ASN A 59 -16.34 -13.16 -3.28
N ARG A 60 -15.64 -13.97 -4.08
CA ARG A 60 -16.23 -14.76 -5.18
C ARG A 60 -17.19 -15.86 -4.73
N THR A 61 -16.93 -16.50 -3.59
CA THR A 61 -17.61 -17.74 -3.19
C THR A 61 -18.74 -17.53 -2.17
N GLY A 62 -18.66 -16.50 -1.34
CA GLY A 62 -19.63 -16.27 -0.26
C GLY A 62 -19.76 -14.82 0.20
N GLY A 63 -19.10 -13.89 -0.47
CA GLY A 63 -19.06 -12.48 -0.07
C GLY A 63 -18.15 -12.20 1.12
N LEU A 64 -17.89 -10.92 1.36
CA LEU A 64 -17.08 -10.44 2.47
C LEU A 64 -17.96 -10.03 3.65
N THR A 65 -17.48 -10.24 4.87
CA THR A 65 -18.10 -9.63 6.05
C THR A 65 -17.90 -8.11 6.03
N PRO A 66 -18.68 -7.32 6.78
CA PRO A 66 -18.51 -5.86 6.82
C PRO A 66 -17.08 -5.40 7.16
N ASP A 67 -16.39 -6.12 8.05
CA ASP A 67 -15.00 -5.80 8.40
C ASP A 67 -13.98 -6.24 7.35
N GLU A 68 -14.28 -7.29 6.59
CA GLU A 68 -13.48 -7.69 5.43
C GLU A 68 -13.67 -6.71 4.27
N GLU A 69 -14.89 -6.21 4.04
CA GLU A 69 -15.18 -5.21 3.02
C GLU A 69 -14.43 -3.90 3.32
N LYS A 70 -14.45 -3.43 4.57
CA LYS A 70 -13.64 -2.27 4.98
C LYS A 70 -12.14 -2.50 4.72
N ARG A 71 -11.63 -3.68 5.07
CA ARG A 71 -10.22 -4.04 4.81
C ARG A 71 -9.92 -4.06 3.31
N TRP A 72 -10.83 -4.61 2.52
CA TRP A 72 -10.73 -4.66 1.07
C TRP A 72 -10.67 -3.26 0.45
N GLN A 73 -11.54 -2.35 0.89
CA GLN A 73 -11.53 -0.95 0.45
C GLN A 73 -10.20 -0.24 0.76
N HIS A 74 -9.62 -0.47 1.94
CA HIS A 74 -8.31 0.07 2.28
C HIS A 74 -7.20 -0.47 1.36
N TYR A 75 -7.22 -1.78 1.04
CA TYR A 75 -6.25 -2.35 0.10
C TYR A 75 -6.41 -1.80 -1.32
N GLN A 76 -7.64 -1.60 -1.79
CA GLN A 76 -7.90 -0.96 -3.08
C GLN A 76 -7.38 0.48 -3.13
N TYR A 77 -7.55 1.24 -2.04
CA TYR A 77 -7.03 2.58 -1.94
C TYR A 77 -5.49 2.60 -1.95
N LEU A 78 -4.85 1.68 -1.22
CA LEU A 78 -3.39 1.52 -1.22
C LEU A 78 -2.85 1.15 -2.61
N GLU A 79 -3.49 0.20 -3.30
CA GLU A 79 -3.14 -0.17 -4.68
C GLU A 79 -3.17 1.05 -5.59
N HIS A 80 -4.23 1.86 -5.48
CA HIS A 80 -4.38 3.05 -6.29
C HIS A 80 -3.21 4.03 -6.09
N ILE A 81 -2.83 4.29 -4.83
CA ILE A 81 -1.69 5.16 -4.50
C ILE A 81 -0.40 4.59 -5.10
N VAL A 82 -0.14 3.29 -4.90
CA VAL A 82 1.07 2.64 -5.42
C VAL A 82 1.13 2.71 -6.95
N ARG A 83 0.01 2.45 -7.63
CA ARG A 83 -0.10 2.57 -9.09
C ARG A 83 0.19 3.98 -9.59
N MET A 84 -0.32 5.01 -8.92
CA MET A 84 -0.04 6.41 -9.25
C MET A 84 1.43 6.77 -8.99
N ALA A 85 2.02 6.31 -7.89
CA ALA A 85 3.44 6.51 -7.58
C ALA A 85 4.34 5.89 -8.66
N LYS A 86 4.03 4.68 -9.12
CA LYS A 86 4.73 4.02 -10.23
C LYS A 86 4.63 4.78 -11.53
N ALA A 87 3.44 5.24 -11.90
CA ALA A 87 3.24 6.05 -13.09
C ALA A 87 4.10 7.34 -13.03
N ARG A 88 4.14 8.01 -11.87
CA ARG A 88 4.95 9.22 -11.70
C ARG A 88 6.45 8.93 -11.73
N ALA A 89 6.89 7.81 -11.14
CA ALA A 89 8.28 7.37 -11.20
C ALA A 89 8.72 7.05 -12.64
N PHE A 90 7.87 6.37 -13.41
CA PHE A 90 8.11 6.09 -14.82
C PHE A 90 8.28 7.38 -15.66
N LEU A 91 7.41 8.37 -15.46
CA LEU A 91 7.54 9.67 -16.13
C LEU A 91 8.88 10.35 -15.78
N LYS A 92 9.28 10.34 -14.51
CA LYS A 92 10.58 10.92 -14.11
C LYS A 92 11.77 10.27 -14.81
N LEU A 93 11.75 8.95 -15.00
CA LEU A 93 12.82 8.24 -15.70
C LEU A 93 12.86 8.64 -17.18
N ASN A 94 11.71 8.79 -17.83
CA ASN A 94 11.64 9.19 -19.23
C ASN A 94 12.02 10.67 -19.44
N ASP A 95 11.61 11.56 -18.54
CA ASP A 95 12.00 12.97 -18.56
C ASP A 95 13.52 13.12 -18.38
N SER A 96 14.14 12.24 -17.58
CA SER A 96 15.61 12.21 -17.39
C SER A 96 16.37 11.60 -18.59
N GLN A 97 15.67 11.00 -19.55
CA GLN A 97 16.23 10.40 -20.77
C GLN A 97 16.01 11.24 -22.03
N THR A 98 15.42 12.44 -21.90
CA THR A 98 15.31 13.37 -23.02
C THR A 98 16.56 14.27 -23.03
N PRO A 99 17.48 14.16 -24.01
CA PRO A 99 18.68 14.99 -24.09
C PRO A 99 18.38 16.46 -24.42
#